data_AF-A0A0Q8PR41-F1
#
_entry.id   AF-A0A0Q8PR41-F1
#
_cell.length_a   1.000
_cell.length_b   1.000
_cell.length_c   1.000
_cell.angle_alpha   90.00
_cell.angle_beta   90.00
_cell.angle_gamma   90.00
#
_symmetry.space_group_name_H-M   'P 1'
#
loop_
_entity.id
_entity.type
_entity.pdbx_description
1 polymer ?
#
loop_
_entity_poly.entity_id
_entity_poly.type
_entity_poly.pdbx_seq_one_letter_code
_entity_poly.pdbx_strand_id
1 'polypeptide(L)'
;MDLEGFVSSARSAAHFDSVEVVEVVRSPRTVDVRLGASTGQQFVVSLAEGGTESRITCDGYAFGRVPSCLALEFMAAVVSGEVGTWRESRRLRGDLAQWEVDVMGRTWQHTLEKAAAQMRERLTVHPTEGHWQELAYWDPLPSARELTDSMGYGRWEDRSWLNVPGPFYAGVTDTGLNGPYYLPEHVLSSDEHNEFVYRQPANPREVAGLVEIADDEPAGGYAWDGDQQWTPEAVRLWWAGREKVRAWIADELDDDQNESEALRRYAAYLDHGLEDYLRGYLFWLIKRREPRLGEELPTL
;
A
#
# COMPACT_ATOMS: atom_id res chain seq x y z
N MET A 1 -12.90 -1.89 7.35
CA MET A 1 -14.20 -2.55 7.15
C MET A 1 -14.91 -2.66 8.49
N ASP A 2 -16.17 -2.20 8.59
CA ASP A 2 -16.96 -2.34 9.82
C ASP A 2 -17.59 -3.75 9.93
N LEU A 3 -18.13 -4.07 11.11
CA LEU A 3 -18.71 -5.40 11.37
C LEU A 3 -19.87 -5.73 10.42
N GLU A 4 -20.73 -4.75 10.14
CA GLU A 4 -21.88 -4.94 9.26
C GLU A 4 -21.44 -5.22 7.82
N GLY A 5 -20.47 -4.46 7.31
CA GLY A 5 -19.85 -4.69 6.01
C GLY A 5 -19.20 -6.07 5.93
N PHE A 6 -18.46 -6.47 6.97
CA PHE A 6 -17.85 -7.81 7.01
C PHE A 6 -18.90 -8.93 6.95
N VAL A 7 -19.96 -8.85 7.76
CA VAL A 7 -21.01 -9.87 7.80
C VAL A 7 -21.80 -9.91 6.49
N SER A 8 -22.07 -8.76 5.88
CA SER A 8 -22.73 -8.67 4.58
C SER A 8 -21.92 -9.35 3.47
N SER A 9 -20.62 -9.05 3.43
CA SER A 9 -19.68 -9.67 2.49
C SER A 9 -19.54 -11.17 2.72
N ALA A 10 -19.45 -11.60 4.00
CA ALA A 10 -19.38 -13.01 4.37
C ALA A 10 -20.59 -13.81 3.86
N ARG A 11 -21.80 -13.26 3.98
CA ARG A 11 -23.05 -13.90 3.52
C ARG A 11 -23.18 -13.95 2.00
N SER A 12 -22.53 -13.03 1.31
CA SER A 12 -22.57 -12.94 -0.15
C SER A 12 -21.48 -13.80 -0.82
N ALA A 13 -20.47 -14.22 -0.06
CA ALA A 13 -19.39 -15.05 -0.56
C ALA A 13 -19.86 -16.49 -0.80
N ALA A 14 -19.60 -17.01 -2.00
CA ALA A 14 -20.02 -18.35 -2.44
C ALA A 14 -19.38 -19.52 -1.66
N HIS A 15 -18.39 -19.23 -0.81
CA HIS A 15 -17.62 -20.23 -0.06
C HIS A 15 -18.25 -20.62 1.28
N PHE A 16 -19.20 -19.83 1.81
CA PHE A 16 -19.79 -20.05 3.14
C PHE A 16 -21.28 -20.39 3.05
N ASP A 17 -21.65 -21.51 3.63
CA ASP A 17 -23.04 -21.98 3.72
C ASP A 17 -23.77 -21.40 4.94
N SER A 18 -23.02 -20.88 5.91
CA SER A 18 -23.58 -20.30 7.14
C SER A 18 -22.71 -19.18 7.68
N VAL A 19 -23.37 -18.14 8.22
CA VAL A 19 -22.75 -17.00 8.90
C VAL A 19 -23.57 -16.67 10.14
N GLU A 20 -23.01 -16.90 11.32
CA GLU A 20 -23.62 -16.61 12.62
C GLU A 20 -22.81 -15.52 13.34
N VAL A 21 -23.47 -14.49 13.86
CA VAL A 21 -22.82 -13.43 14.64
C VAL A 21 -23.08 -13.69 16.10
N VAL A 22 -22.01 -13.81 16.89
CA VAL A 22 -22.06 -14.09 18.32
C VAL A 22 -21.36 -12.95 19.06
N GLU A 23 -22.12 -12.19 19.83
CA GLU A 23 -21.57 -11.13 20.64
C GLU A 23 -20.81 -11.71 21.84
N VAL A 24 -19.52 -11.39 21.95
CA VAL A 24 -18.68 -11.82 23.07
C VAL A 24 -18.52 -10.64 24.01
N VAL A 25 -19.35 -10.61 25.06
CA VAL A 25 -19.37 -9.50 26.03
C VAL A 25 -18.09 -9.49 26.87
N ARG A 26 -17.07 -8.79 26.37
CA ARG A 26 -15.89 -8.33 27.10
C ARG A 26 -15.53 -6.92 26.60
N SER A 27 -14.82 -6.14 27.42
CA SER A 27 -14.29 -4.83 27.05
C SER A 27 -12.81 -4.99 26.65
N PRO A 28 -12.37 -4.51 25.48
CA PRO A 28 -13.15 -3.88 24.40
C PRO A 28 -14.12 -4.86 23.72
N ARG A 29 -15.24 -4.33 23.19
CA ARG A 29 -16.33 -5.13 22.60
C ARG A 29 -15.76 -5.98 21.48
N THR A 30 -15.91 -7.29 21.60
CA THR A 30 -15.44 -8.25 20.59
C THR A 30 -16.65 -9.01 20.06
N VAL A 31 -16.70 -9.19 18.75
CA VAL A 31 -17.74 -9.97 18.08
C VAL A 31 -17.09 -11.14 17.38
N ASP A 32 -17.60 -12.33 17.66
CA ASP A 32 -17.21 -13.54 16.93
C ASP A 32 -18.19 -13.74 15.77
N VAL A 33 -17.68 -13.74 14.56
CA VAL A 33 -18.43 -14.16 13.38
C VAL A 33 -18.04 -15.60 13.09
N ARG A 34 -18.98 -16.52 13.21
CA ARG A 34 -18.79 -17.94 12.90
C ARG A 34 -19.21 -18.19 11.46
N LEU A 35 -18.35 -18.82 10.67
CA LEU A 35 -18.62 -19.15 9.28
C LEU A 35 -18.43 -20.64 9.04
N GLY A 36 -19.41 -21.29 8.43
CA GLY A 36 -19.30 -22.66 7.97
C GLY A 36 -19.07 -22.68 6.46
N ALA A 37 -17.94 -23.23 6.01
CA ALA A 37 -17.64 -23.37 4.60
C ALA A 37 -18.31 -24.61 3.99
N SER A 38 -18.59 -24.58 2.68
CA SER A 38 -19.20 -25.69 1.94
C SER A 38 -18.33 -26.95 1.86
N THR A 39 -17.04 -26.78 2.08
CA THR A 39 -16.05 -27.86 2.20
C THR A 39 -16.05 -28.53 3.59
N GLY A 40 -16.79 -27.98 4.56
CA GLY A 40 -16.99 -28.53 5.90
C GLY A 40 -16.19 -27.83 7.01
N GLN A 41 -15.17 -27.03 6.66
CA GLN A 41 -14.38 -26.24 7.61
C GLN A 41 -15.25 -25.26 8.40
N GLN A 42 -14.91 -25.06 9.67
CA GLN A 42 -15.57 -24.08 10.54
C GLN A 42 -14.60 -22.97 10.95
N PHE A 43 -14.99 -21.73 10.67
CA PHE A 43 -14.24 -20.53 11.00
C PHE A 43 -14.89 -19.77 12.15
N VAL A 44 -14.07 -19.12 12.97
CA VAL A 44 -14.47 -18.12 13.96
C VAL A 44 -13.57 -16.90 13.77
N VAL A 45 -14.15 -15.79 13.34
CA VAL A 45 -13.46 -14.51 13.16
C VAL A 45 -13.83 -13.61 14.32
N SER A 46 -12.89 -13.40 15.25
CA SER A 46 -13.04 -12.44 16.34
C SER A 46 -12.61 -11.06 15.86
N LEU A 47 -13.56 -10.13 15.84
CA LEU A 47 -13.38 -8.73 15.47
C LEU A 47 -13.53 -7.86 16.71
N ALA A 48 -12.52 -7.04 17.01
CA ALA A 48 -12.64 -6.01 18.04
C ALA A 48 -13.33 -4.77 17.45
N GLU A 49 -14.26 -4.17 18.17
CA GLU A 49 -14.91 -2.91 17.78
C GLU A 49 -13.83 -1.83 17.61
N GLY A 50 -13.74 -1.27 16.40
CA GLY A 50 -12.70 -0.30 16.02
C GLY A 50 -11.32 -0.89 15.72
N GLY A 51 -11.16 -2.21 15.73
CA GLY A 51 -9.89 -2.88 15.41
C GLY A 51 -9.68 -3.07 13.90
N THR A 52 -8.45 -2.86 13.44
CA THR A 52 -8.01 -3.15 12.06
C THR A 52 -7.57 -4.60 11.88
N GLU A 53 -7.34 -5.32 12.97
CA GLU A 53 -6.93 -6.72 13.00
C GLU A 53 -8.05 -7.63 13.54
N SER A 54 -8.05 -8.85 13.03
CA SER A 54 -8.94 -9.93 13.43
C SER A 54 -8.13 -11.13 13.90
N ARG A 55 -8.78 -11.98 14.69
CA ARG A 55 -8.28 -13.32 15.01
C ARG A 55 -9.18 -14.34 14.31
N ILE A 56 -8.60 -15.18 13.47
CA ILE A 56 -9.35 -16.20 12.74
C ILE A 56 -9.00 -17.56 13.33
N THR A 57 -10.01 -18.33 13.72
CA THR A 57 -9.84 -19.71 14.16
C THR A 57 -10.47 -20.62 13.13
N CYS A 58 -9.76 -21.63 12.62
CA CYS A 58 -10.30 -22.62 11.67
C CYS A 58 -9.96 -24.02 12.15
N ASP A 59 -10.95 -24.89 12.38
CA ASP A 59 -10.76 -26.31 12.75
C ASP A 59 -9.70 -26.57 13.86
N GLY A 60 -9.58 -25.64 14.82
CA GLY A 60 -8.64 -25.72 15.93
C GLY A 60 -7.32 -24.96 15.76
N TYR A 61 -7.04 -24.41 14.58
CA TYR A 61 -5.94 -23.47 14.31
C TYR A 61 -6.36 -22.05 14.63
N ALA A 62 -5.45 -21.21 15.13
CA ALA A 62 -5.71 -19.81 15.36
C ALA A 62 -4.66 -18.95 14.67
N PHE A 63 -5.12 -18.09 13.76
CA PHE A 63 -4.37 -17.07 13.06
C PHE A 63 -4.62 -15.74 13.78
N GLY A 64 -3.56 -15.16 14.33
CA GLY A 64 -3.62 -13.86 14.98
C GLY A 64 -3.26 -12.73 14.01
N ARG A 65 -3.77 -11.53 14.27
CA ARG A 65 -3.41 -10.30 13.55
C ARG A 65 -3.69 -10.33 12.05
N VAL A 66 -4.75 -11.01 11.63
CA VAL A 66 -5.17 -10.98 10.22
C VAL A 66 -5.89 -9.67 9.98
N PRO A 67 -5.46 -8.80 9.05
CA PRO A 67 -6.17 -7.55 8.77
C PRO A 67 -7.65 -7.84 8.47
N SER A 68 -8.55 -7.13 9.16
CA SER A 68 -9.99 -7.39 9.10
C SER A 68 -10.57 -7.22 7.69
N CYS A 69 -9.96 -6.36 6.85
CA CYS A 69 -10.31 -6.20 5.44
C CYS A 69 -10.00 -7.45 4.59
N LEU A 70 -9.03 -8.26 5.00
CA LEU A 70 -8.50 -9.41 4.26
C LEU A 70 -8.99 -10.74 4.82
N ALA A 71 -9.71 -10.73 5.94
CA ALA A 71 -10.14 -11.94 6.64
C ALA A 71 -11.00 -12.88 5.76
N LEU A 72 -11.87 -12.35 4.89
CA LEU A 72 -12.66 -13.18 3.97
C LEU A 72 -11.82 -13.85 2.89
N GLU A 73 -10.86 -13.12 2.32
CA GLU A 73 -9.95 -13.64 1.30
C GLU A 73 -9.03 -14.71 1.88
N PHE A 74 -8.48 -14.46 3.07
CA PHE A 74 -7.71 -15.45 3.81
C PHE A 74 -8.50 -16.76 4.01
N MET A 75 -9.74 -16.66 4.48
CA MET A 75 -10.59 -17.85 4.67
C MET A 75 -10.93 -18.53 3.35
N ALA A 76 -11.15 -17.78 2.27
CA ALA A 76 -11.36 -18.36 0.94
C ALA A 76 -10.13 -19.16 0.48
N ALA A 77 -8.91 -18.65 0.72
CA ALA A 77 -7.67 -19.36 0.43
C ALA A 77 -7.51 -20.65 1.28
N VAL A 78 -7.97 -20.64 2.53
CA VAL A 78 -8.03 -21.85 3.37
C VAL A 78 -9.04 -22.86 2.81
N VAL A 79 -10.21 -22.39 2.35
CA VAL A 79 -11.26 -23.24 1.76
C VAL A 79 -10.82 -23.84 0.43
N SER A 80 -10.11 -23.08 -0.42
CA SER A 80 -9.61 -23.57 -1.71
C SER A 80 -8.41 -24.51 -1.58
N GLY A 81 -7.84 -24.64 -0.38
CA GLY A 81 -6.65 -25.46 -0.11
C GLY A 81 -5.35 -24.79 -0.50
N GLU A 82 -5.37 -23.49 -0.83
CA GLU A 82 -4.18 -22.65 -1.02
C GLU A 82 -3.43 -22.42 0.30
N VAL A 83 -4.15 -22.42 1.43
CA VAL A 83 -3.60 -22.48 2.79
C VAL A 83 -3.93 -23.84 3.40
N GLY A 84 -2.92 -24.68 3.65
CA GLY A 84 -3.12 -26.01 4.23
C GLY A 84 -3.43 -25.98 5.73
N THR A 85 -4.48 -26.68 6.16
CA THR A 85 -4.83 -26.92 7.57
C THR A 85 -4.48 -28.36 7.99
N TRP A 86 -3.20 -28.65 8.25
CA TRP A 86 -2.74 -30.03 8.47
C TRP A 86 -2.83 -30.49 9.94
N ARG A 87 -3.74 -31.45 10.19
CA ARG A 87 -4.25 -31.96 11.48
C ARG A 87 -3.28 -32.61 12.48
N GLU A 88 -1.96 -32.57 12.29
CA GLU A 88 -1.00 -33.21 13.20
C GLU A 88 -0.47 -32.27 14.29
N SER A 89 -1.29 -32.13 15.35
CA SER A 89 -0.88 -31.93 16.75
C SER A 89 0.19 -30.89 17.10
N ARG A 90 -0.23 -29.74 17.65
CA ARG A 90 0.32 -29.18 18.92
C ARG A 90 -0.56 -28.07 19.51
N ARG A 91 -0.71 -28.11 20.83
CA ARG A 91 -1.37 -27.08 21.64
C ARG A 91 -0.60 -25.75 21.54
N LEU A 92 -1.32 -24.69 21.19
CA LEU A 92 -0.87 -23.29 21.21
C LEU A 92 -0.31 -22.88 22.58
N ARG A 93 1.02 -22.82 22.67
CA ARG A 93 1.78 -21.84 23.46
C ARG A 93 3.12 -21.61 22.77
N GLY A 94 3.22 -20.47 22.09
CA GLY A 94 4.47 -19.93 21.57
C GLY A 94 5.00 -20.66 20.35
N ASP A 95 5.38 -19.88 19.35
CA ASP A 95 6.22 -20.28 18.22
C ASP A 95 5.50 -21.12 17.16
N LEU A 96 5.02 -20.43 16.12
CA LEU A 96 4.83 -21.04 14.80
C LEU A 96 6.15 -21.72 14.42
N ALA A 97 6.09 -22.95 13.91
CA ALA A 97 7.27 -23.56 13.34
C ALA A 97 7.68 -22.74 12.09
N GLN A 98 8.99 -22.63 11.83
CA GLN A 98 9.50 -21.85 10.69
C GLN A 98 8.79 -22.19 9.38
N TRP A 99 8.50 -23.48 9.13
CA TRP A 99 7.80 -23.90 7.93
C TRP A 99 6.34 -23.39 7.85
N GLU A 100 5.65 -23.17 8.98
CA GLU A 100 4.29 -22.59 9.02
C GLU A 100 4.35 -21.10 8.67
N VAL A 101 5.36 -20.39 9.19
CA VAL A 101 5.67 -19.01 8.79
C VAL A 101 6.00 -18.96 7.30
N ASP A 102 6.80 -19.90 6.80
CA ASP A 102 7.17 -19.96 5.38
C ASP A 102 5.98 -20.30 4.47
N VAL A 103 5.07 -21.18 4.90
CA VAL A 103 3.85 -21.51 4.14
C VAL A 103 2.89 -20.33 4.13
N MET A 104 2.63 -19.73 5.29
CA MET A 104 1.78 -18.54 5.38
C MET A 104 2.36 -17.37 4.58
N GLY A 105 3.67 -17.15 4.65
CA GLY A 105 4.38 -16.15 3.86
C GLY A 105 4.24 -16.41 2.36
N ARG A 106 4.41 -17.65 1.89
CA ARG A 106 4.24 -18.00 0.47
C ARG A 106 2.80 -17.83 -0.03
N THR A 107 1.81 -18.25 0.76
CA THR A 107 0.41 -18.09 0.34
C THR A 107 0.01 -16.62 0.34
N TRP A 108 0.43 -15.86 1.36
CA TRP A 108 0.22 -14.42 1.44
C TRP A 108 0.85 -13.68 0.25
N GLN A 109 2.11 -13.99 -0.06
CA GLN A 109 2.81 -13.46 -1.22
C GLN A 109 2.08 -13.81 -2.53
N HIS A 110 1.62 -15.05 -2.70
CA HIS A 110 0.86 -15.43 -3.88
C HIS A 110 -0.46 -14.65 -4.03
N THR A 111 -1.17 -14.43 -2.92
CA THR A 111 -2.40 -13.62 -2.90
C THR A 111 -2.11 -12.18 -3.31
N LEU A 112 -1.10 -11.55 -2.71
CA LEU A 112 -0.70 -10.20 -3.04
C LEU A 112 -0.22 -10.08 -4.50
N GLU A 113 0.54 -11.05 -5.02
CA GLU A 113 0.98 -11.13 -6.44
C GLU A 113 -0.21 -11.13 -7.39
N LYS A 114 -1.23 -11.92 -7.06
CA LYS A 114 -2.46 -12.01 -7.84
C LYS A 114 -3.25 -10.71 -7.80
N ALA A 115 -3.40 -10.09 -6.62
CA ALA A 115 -4.08 -8.81 -6.47
C ALA A 115 -3.32 -7.69 -7.22
N ALA A 116 -1.98 -7.67 -7.16
CA ALA A 116 -1.15 -6.74 -7.93
C ALA A 116 -1.28 -6.94 -9.44
N ALA A 117 -1.34 -8.19 -9.91
CA ALA A 117 -1.59 -8.48 -11.31
C ALA A 117 -2.96 -7.98 -11.77
N GLN A 118 -4.01 -8.17 -10.96
CA GLN A 118 -5.36 -7.69 -11.26
C GLN A 118 -5.43 -6.15 -11.28
N MET A 119 -4.78 -5.49 -10.33
CA MET A 119 -4.65 -4.04 -10.33
C MET A 119 -3.97 -3.55 -11.62
N ARG A 120 -2.80 -4.11 -11.96
CA ARG A 120 -2.06 -3.77 -13.19
C ARG A 120 -2.89 -4.00 -14.45
N GLU A 121 -3.73 -5.04 -14.48
CA GLU A 121 -4.67 -5.27 -15.58
C GLU A 121 -5.72 -4.15 -15.68
N ARG A 122 -6.34 -3.74 -14.56
CA ARG A 122 -7.29 -2.60 -14.53
C ARG A 122 -6.64 -1.32 -15.03
N LEU A 123 -5.39 -1.06 -14.64
CA LEU A 123 -4.65 0.15 -15.01
C LEU A 123 -4.37 0.27 -16.53
N THR A 124 -4.49 -0.82 -17.30
CA THR A 124 -4.22 -0.79 -18.76
C THR A 124 -5.15 0.13 -19.54
N VAL A 125 -6.32 0.46 -19.01
CA VAL A 125 -7.27 1.40 -19.64
C VAL A 125 -6.74 2.83 -19.68
N HIS A 126 -5.80 3.17 -18.79
CA HIS A 126 -5.19 4.50 -18.73
C HIS A 126 -4.00 4.58 -19.69
N PRO A 127 -3.82 5.73 -20.39
CA PRO A 127 -2.74 5.90 -21.34
C PRO A 127 -1.38 6.02 -20.65
N THR A 128 -0.36 5.45 -21.28
CA THR A 128 1.07 5.66 -20.92
C THR A 128 1.80 6.59 -21.87
N GLU A 129 1.25 6.78 -23.06
CA GLU A 129 1.82 7.66 -24.10
C GLU A 129 0.95 8.89 -24.28
N GLY A 130 1.62 10.03 -24.48
CA GLY A 130 0.95 11.31 -24.65
C GLY A 130 1.93 12.47 -24.63
N HIS A 131 1.39 13.67 -24.87
CA HIS A 131 2.18 14.90 -24.96
C HIS A 131 2.97 15.23 -23.68
N TRP A 132 2.53 14.74 -22.52
CA TRP A 132 3.23 14.93 -21.24
C TRP A 132 4.63 14.31 -21.20
N GLN A 133 4.94 13.31 -22.03
CA GLN A 133 6.27 12.67 -22.08
C GLN A 133 7.37 13.62 -22.58
N GLU A 134 7.01 14.67 -23.30
CA GLU A 134 7.94 15.68 -23.80
C GLU A 134 8.15 16.82 -22.79
N LEU A 135 7.39 16.85 -21.69
CA LEU A 135 7.45 17.90 -20.69
C LEU A 135 8.53 17.57 -19.65
N ALA A 136 9.27 18.61 -19.24
CA ALA A 136 10.16 18.50 -18.07
C ALA A 136 9.39 18.30 -16.75
N TYR A 137 8.12 18.72 -16.73
CA TYR A 137 7.15 18.42 -15.67
C TYR A 137 5.75 18.47 -16.25
N TRP A 138 4.93 17.48 -15.91
CA TRP A 138 3.50 17.46 -16.21
C TRP A 138 2.74 17.56 -14.88
N ASP A 139 1.63 18.30 -14.85
CA ASP A 139 0.78 18.38 -13.66
C ASP A 139 -0.13 17.12 -13.59
N PRO A 140 0.04 16.23 -12.59
CA PRO A 140 -0.78 15.04 -12.48
C PRO A 140 -2.16 15.30 -11.87
N LEU A 141 -2.36 16.44 -11.19
CA LEU A 141 -3.57 16.68 -10.40
C LEU A 141 -4.88 16.72 -11.22
N PRO A 142 -4.92 17.20 -12.48
CA PRO A 142 -6.10 17.07 -13.32
C PRO A 142 -6.54 15.61 -13.52
N SER A 143 -5.62 14.72 -13.90
CA SER A 143 -5.92 13.29 -14.05
C SER A 143 -6.34 12.66 -12.73
N ALA A 144 -5.72 13.09 -11.65
CA ALA A 144 -6.00 12.58 -10.33
C ALA A 144 -7.45 12.93 -9.89
N ARG A 145 -7.88 14.18 -10.12
CA ARG A 145 -9.26 14.65 -9.85
C ARG A 145 -10.32 14.01 -10.74
N GLU A 146 -9.96 13.44 -11.88
CA GLU A 146 -10.90 12.67 -12.70
C GLU A 146 -11.20 11.28 -12.10
N LEU A 147 -10.31 10.76 -11.26
CA LEU A 147 -10.41 9.43 -10.68
C LEU A 147 -11.07 9.42 -9.30
N THR A 148 -10.79 10.43 -8.48
CA THR A 148 -11.30 10.51 -7.12
C THR A 148 -11.52 11.96 -6.67
N ASP A 149 -12.54 12.15 -5.84
CA ASP A 149 -12.79 13.42 -5.13
C ASP A 149 -12.12 13.43 -3.73
N SER A 150 -11.54 12.30 -3.31
CA SER A 150 -10.88 12.15 -2.01
C SER A 150 -9.40 12.51 -2.12
N MET A 151 -8.90 13.31 -1.18
CA MET A 151 -7.46 13.61 -1.08
C MET A 151 -6.71 12.61 -0.20
N GLY A 152 -7.37 11.61 0.37
CA GLY A 152 -6.85 10.86 1.53
C GLY A 152 -6.77 11.74 2.80
N TYR A 153 -6.24 11.17 3.89
CA TYR A 153 -6.07 11.81 5.20
C TYR A 153 -4.60 11.99 5.59
N GLY A 154 -3.67 11.77 4.66
CA GLY A 154 -2.24 11.98 4.87
C GLY A 154 -1.95 13.38 5.37
N ARG A 155 -1.19 13.47 6.46
CA ARG A 155 -0.81 14.74 7.08
C ARG A 155 0.58 15.14 6.63
N TRP A 156 0.72 16.37 6.15
CA TRP A 156 2.00 16.91 5.70
C TRP A 156 3.11 16.82 6.75
N GLU A 157 2.79 17.09 8.01
CA GLU A 157 3.77 17.06 9.11
C GLU A 157 4.29 15.65 9.40
N ASP A 158 3.51 14.62 9.04
CA ASP A 158 3.81 13.22 9.34
C ASP A 158 4.52 12.52 8.16
N ARG A 159 4.79 13.24 7.06
CA ARG A 159 5.44 12.65 5.89
C ARG A 159 6.85 12.17 6.22
N SER A 160 7.22 11.01 5.69
CA SER A 160 8.60 10.56 5.70
C SER A 160 9.50 11.56 4.96
N TRP A 161 10.69 11.81 5.50
CA TRP A 161 11.74 12.61 4.86
C TRP A 161 12.25 11.98 3.56
N LEU A 162 11.92 10.71 3.31
CA LEU A 162 12.23 9.96 2.09
C LEU A 162 11.26 10.25 0.93
N ASN A 163 10.09 10.85 1.18
CA ASN A 163 9.17 11.25 0.12
C ASN A 163 9.89 12.19 -0.85
N VAL A 164 9.90 11.84 -2.13
CA VAL A 164 10.44 12.70 -3.19
C VAL A 164 9.49 13.89 -3.36
N PRO A 165 10.01 15.14 -3.41
CA PRO A 165 9.16 16.31 -3.55
C PRO A 165 8.27 16.24 -4.78
N GLY A 166 6.99 16.56 -4.61
CA GLY A 166 5.97 16.44 -5.63
C GLY A 166 4.57 16.52 -5.04
N PRO A 167 3.53 16.45 -5.90
CA PRO A 167 2.15 16.53 -5.46
C PRO A 167 1.75 15.37 -4.54
N PHE A 168 2.15 14.14 -4.84
CA PHE A 168 1.80 12.95 -4.05
C PHE A 168 2.79 12.69 -2.93
N TYR A 169 2.31 12.29 -1.76
CA TYR A 169 3.14 11.82 -0.65
C TYR A 169 2.33 10.89 0.24
N ALA A 170 3.03 10.18 1.12
CA ALA A 170 2.42 9.46 2.23
C ALA A 170 2.92 10.01 3.58
N GLY A 171 1.98 10.14 4.51
CA GLY A 171 2.17 10.44 5.93
C GLY A 171 2.33 9.15 6.75
N VAL A 172 1.59 9.03 7.85
CA VAL A 172 1.47 7.75 8.57
C VAL A 172 0.54 6.83 7.78
N THR A 173 1.04 5.68 7.35
CA THR A 173 0.24 4.60 6.73
C THR A 173 0.11 3.44 7.70
N ASP A 174 -0.70 2.43 7.36
CA ASP A 174 -0.59 1.14 8.02
C ASP A 174 0.77 0.47 7.71
N THR A 175 1.06 -0.60 8.46
CA THR A 175 2.26 -1.43 8.26
C THR A 175 1.96 -2.62 7.34
N GLY A 176 0.92 -2.53 6.51
CA GLY A 176 0.45 -3.59 5.63
C GLY A 176 1.33 -3.79 4.40
N LEU A 177 2.18 -2.81 4.08
CA LEU A 177 3.12 -2.81 2.95
C LEU A 177 2.41 -3.02 1.59
N ASN A 178 1.16 -2.58 1.49
CA ASN A 178 0.35 -2.72 0.29
C ASN A 178 0.97 -1.91 -0.86
N GLY A 179 1.31 -0.65 -0.64
CA GLY A 179 1.88 0.24 -1.65
C GLY A 179 3.16 -0.31 -2.30
N PRO A 180 4.21 -0.65 -1.52
CA PRO A 180 5.45 -1.25 -2.04
C PRO A 180 5.22 -2.55 -2.80
N TYR A 181 4.17 -3.31 -2.46
CA TYR A 181 3.86 -4.56 -3.15
C TYR A 181 3.12 -4.33 -4.48
N TYR A 182 2.11 -3.48 -4.46
CA TYR A 182 1.26 -3.21 -5.62
C TYR A 182 1.95 -2.33 -6.65
N LEU A 183 2.68 -1.32 -6.18
CA LEU A 183 3.31 -0.27 -6.99
C LEU A 183 4.78 0.00 -6.57
N PRO A 184 5.65 -1.02 -6.56
CA PRO A 184 7.08 -0.91 -6.20
C PRO A 184 7.86 0.07 -7.07
N GLU A 185 7.34 0.47 -8.23
CA GLU A 185 7.91 1.51 -9.08
C GLU A 185 7.73 2.96 -8.56
N HIS A 186 6.86 3.16 -7.56
CA HIS A 186 6.54 4.47 -6.99
C HIS A 186 6.63 4.54 -5.47
N VAL A 187 6.38 3.42 -4.78
CA VAL A 187 6.26 3.36 -3.32
C VAL A 187 7.26 2.39 -2.71
N LEU A 188 7.84 2.80 -1.59
CA LEU A 188 8.67 1.97 -0.71
C LEU A 188 8.24 2.23 0.74
N SER A 189 8.68 1.38 1.67
CA SER A 189 8.48 1.58 3.11
C SER A 189 9.75 2.07 3.80
N SER A 190 9.59 2.97 4.78
CA SER A 190 10.68 3.47 5.60
C SER A 190 11.02 2.53 6.77
N ASP A 191 12.08 2.83 7.50
CA ASP A 191 12.47 2.18 8.76
C ASP A 191 11.35 2.15 9.81
N GLU A 192 10.50 3.18 9.81
CA GLU A 192 9.30 3.27 10.66
C GLU A 192 8.10 2.46 10.13
N HIS A 193 8.29 1.68 9.06
CA HIS A 193 7.27 0.88 8.38
C HIS A 193 6.12 1.71 7.76
N ASN A 194 6.31 3.02 7.60
CA ASN A 194 5.41 3.88 6.86
C ASN A 194 5.78 3.86 5.37
N GLU A 195 4.79 3.87 4.50
CA GLU A 195 4.99 3.97 3.06
C GLU A 195 5.39 5.40 2.67
N PHE A 196 6.12 5.55 1.56
CA PHE A 196 6.49 6.85 1.00
C PHE A 196 6.59 6.80 -0.52
N VAL A 197 6.27 7.93 -1.17
CA VAL A 197 6.34 8.07 -2.63
C VAL A 197 7.76 8.48 -3.01
N TYR A 198 8.54 7.55 -3.56
CA TYR A 198 9.92 7.79 -3.99
C TYR A 198 10.02 8.21 -5.46
N ARG A 199 8.93 8.05 -6.21
CA ARG A 199 8.85 8.50 -7.60
C ARG A 199 7.46 9.03 -7.89
N GLN A 200 7.41 10.26 -8.38
CA GLN A 200 6.15 10.92 -8.74
C GLN A 200 5.63 10.36 -10.06
N PRO A 201 4.31 10.29 -10.28
CA PRO A 201 3.74 9.68 -11.47
C PRO A 201 4.10 10.52 -12.70
N ALA A 202 4.41 9.86 -13.82
CA ALA A 202 4.85 10.45 -15.08
C ALA A 202 3.78 10.39 -16.18
N ASN A 203 2.65 9.72 -15.93
CA ASN A 203 1.54 9.58 -16.87
C ASN A 203 0.22 9.24 -16.13
N PRO A 204 -0.94 9.30 -16.82
CA PRO A 204 -2.24 9.01 -16.21
C PRO A 204 -2.37 7.59 -15.63
N ARG A 205 -1.69 6.58 -16.19
CA ARG A 205 -1.70 5.22 -15.63
C ARG A 205 -1.04 5.17 -14.27
N GLU A 206 0.11 5.81 -14.11
CA GLU A 206 0.82 5.88 -12.84
C GLU A 206 0.04 6.68 -11.79
N VAL A 207 -0.66 7.75 -12.19
CA VAL A 207 -1.60 8.45 -11.30
C VAL A 207 -2.71 7.52 -10.83
N ALA A 208 -3.32 6.76 -11.74
CA ALA A 208 -4.36 5.80 -11.37
C ALA A 208 -3.82 4.73 -10.41
N GLY A 209 -2.59 4.26 -10.61
CA GLY A 209 -1.93 3.34 -9.67
C GLY A 209 -1.80 3.93 -8.26
N LEU A 210 -1.32 5.17 -8.14
CA LEU A 210 -1.19 5.85 -6.86
C LEU A 210 -2.54 6.13 -6.18
N VAL A 211 -3.57 6.50 -6.95
CA VAL A 211 -4.93 6.70 -6.42
C VAL A 211 -5.51 5.38 -5.91
N GLU A 212 -5.35 4.30 -6.67
CA GLU A 212 -5.90 2.99 -6.30
C GLU A 212 -5.25 2.43 -5.02
N ILE A 213 -3.92 2.52 -4.87
CA ILE A 213 -3.29 2.10 -3.60
C ILE A 213 -3.66 3.04 -2.43
N ALA A 214 -3.90 4.33 -2.68
CA ALA A 214 -4.30 5.28 -1.65
C ALA A 214 -5.72 5.01 -1.15
N ASP A 215 -6.64 4.63 -2.04
CA ASP A 215 -8.02 4.26 -1.71
C ASP A 215 -8.08 2.92 -0.95
N ASP A 216 -7.17 1.98 -1.26
CA ASP A 216 -7.06 0.68 -0.59
C ASP A 216 -6.26 0.72 0.74
N GLU A 217 -5.57 1.83 1.04
CA GLU A 217 -4.79 1.98 2.28
C GLU A 217 -5.70 2.27 3.49
N PRO A 218 -5.80 1.36 4.48
CA PRO A 218 -6.79 1.46 5.56
C PRO A 218 -6.65 2.67 6.48
N ALA A 219 -5.44 3.21 6.66
CA ALA A 219 -5.21 4.40 7.48
C ALA A 219 -5.49 5.71 6.72
N GLY A 220 -5.64 5.65 5.39
CA GLY A 220 -5.77 6.81 4.51
C GLY A 220 -4.55 7.73 4.55
N GLY A 221 -3.35 7.20 4.79
CA GLY A 221 -2.12 7.96 5.01
C GLY A 221 -1.57 8.68 3.77
N TYR A 222 -2.11 8.40 2.59
CA TYR A 222 -1.75 9.08 1.35
C TYR A 222 -2.40 10.46 1.25
N ALA A 223 -1.70 11.36 0.55
CA ALA A 223 -2.22 12.66 0.15
C ALA A 223 -1.57 13.16 -1.14
N TRP A 224 -2.24 14.11 -1.80
CA TRP A 224 -1.81 14.69 -3.07
C TRP A 224 -1.84 16.23 -3.11
N ASP A 225 -1.85 16.88 -1.95
CA ASP A 225 -1.83 18.35 -1.81
C ASP A 225 -0.40 18.93 -1.74
N GLY A 226 0.63 18.14 -2.09
CA GLY A 226 2.04 18.52 -1.96
C GLY A 226 2.44 19.81 -2.67
N ASP A 227 1.75 20.17 -3.77
CA ASP A 227 1.96 21.43 -4.50
C ASP A 227 1.61 22.70 -3.72
N GLN A 228 0.81 22.54 -2.66
CA GLN A 228 0.45 23.60 -1.72
C GLN A 228 1.46 23.72 -0.58
N GLN A 229 2.24 22.65 -0.35
CA GLN A 229 3.08 22.48 0.83
C GLN A 229 4.57 22.64 0.52
N TRP A 230 5.04 22.11 -0.61
CA TRP A 230 6.44 22.26 -1.05
C TRP A 230 6.74 23.71 -1.43
N THR A 231 7.85 24.21 -0.91
CA THR A 231 8.46 25.46 -1.36
C THR A 231 9.69 25.18 -2.21
N PRO A 232 10.07 26.10 -3.13
CA PRO A 232 11.31 25.96 -3.89
C PRO A 232 12.54 25.73 -3.00
N GLU A 233 12.62 26.40 -1.86
CA GLU A 233 13.72 26.26 -0.90
C GLU A 233 13.74 24.87 -0.26
N ALA A 234 12.58 24.32 0.10
CA ALA A 234 12.47 22.99 0.69
C ALA A 234 12.85 21.89 -0.31
N VAL A 235 12.49 22.03 -1.60
CA VAL A 235 12.90 21.11 -2.67
C VAL A 235 14.43 21.11 -2.84
N ARG A 236 15.05 22.30 -2.90
CA ARG A 236 16.53 22.41 -2.98
C ARG A 236 17.22 21.80 -1.77
N LEU A 237 16.68 22.03 -0.57
CA LEU A 237 17.21 21.45 0.66
C LEU A 237 17.12 19.92 0.64
N TRP A 238 16.00 19.36 0.18
CA TRP A 238 15.84 17.92 0.01
C TRP A 238 16.89 17.37 -0.97
N TRP A 239 17.05 18.01 -2.14
CA TRP A 239 18.02 17.59 -3.15
C TRP A 239 19.47 17.64 -2.65
N ALA A 240 19.83 18.69 -1.89
CA ALA A 240 21.14 18.81 -1.27
C ALA A 240 21.39 17.69 -0.23
N GLY A 241 20.32 17.15 0.38
CA GLY A 241 20.36 16.06 1.34
C GLY A 241 20.32 14.65 0.73
N ARG A 242 20.24 14.49 -0.60
CA ARG A 242 20.03 13.19 -1.26
C ARG A 242 21.06 12.11 -0.94
N GLU A 243 22.28 12.48 -0.54
CA GLU A 243 23.28 11.48 -0.09
C GLU A 243 22.84 10.74 1.17
N LYS A 244 22.01 11.36 2.02
CA LYS A 244 21.37 10.69 3.15
C LYS A 244 20.36 9.64 2.67
N VAL A 245 19.61 9.93 1.62
CA VAL A 245 18.68 8.97 0.98
C VAL A 245 19.46 7.80 0.39
N ARG A 246 20.58 8.07 -0.30
CA ARG A 246 21.46 7.01 -0.83
C ARG A 246 22.00 6.12 0.27
N ALA A 247 22.44 6.70 1.38
CA ALA A 247 22.92 5.93 2.53
C ALA A 247 21.80 5.05 3.12
N TRP A 248 20.57 5.57 3.22
CA TRP A 248 19.42 4.78 3.64
C TRP A 248 19.14 3.62 2.67
N ILE A 249 19.11 3.86 1.36
CA ILE A 249 18.92 2.78 0.37
C ILE A 249 19.99 1.68 0.51
N ALA A 250 21.24 2.06 0.77
CA ALA A 250 22.32 1.10 0.92
C ALA A 250 22.17 0.21 2.17
N ASP A 251 21.65 0.77 3.27
CA ASP A 251 21.34 0.05 4.50
C ASP A 251 20.13 -0.88 4.29
N GLU A 252 19.07 -0.36 3.65
CA GLU A 252 17.83 -1.08 3.37
C GLU A 252 18.01 -2.26 2.40
N LEU A 253 19.04 -2.22 1.53
CA LEU A 253 19.34 -3.33 0.61
C LEU A 253 19.76 -4.63 1.33
N ASP A 254 20.20 -4.52 2.58
CA ASP A 254 20.53 -5.67 3.45
C ASP A 254 19.31 -6.14 4.28
N ASP A 255 18.16 -5.46 4.16
CA ASP A 255 16.87 -5.82 4.79
C ASP A 255 15.91 -6.45 3.75
N ASP A 256 14.95 -7.23 4.25
CA ASP A 256 13.91 -7.90 3.46
C ASP A 256 12.59 -7.09 3.41
N GLN A 257 12.54 -5.89 4.00
CA GLN A 257 11.33 -5.07 4.05
C GLN A 257 10.86 -4.58 2.67
N ASN A 258 11.80 -4.16 1.81
CA ASN A 258 11.52 -3.64 0.48
C ASN A 258 12.09 -4.56 -0.61
N GLU A 259 11.46 -4.61 -1.79
CA GLU A 259 12.03 -5.35 -2.92
C GLU A 259 13.39 -4.75 -3.30
N SER A 260 14.47 -5.56 -3.25
CA SER A 260 15.82 -5.05 -3.52
C SER A 260 15.96 -4.43 -4.92
N GLU A 261 15.17 -4.88 -5.88
CA GLU A 261 15.15 -4.28 -7.22
C GLU A 261 14.48 -2.91 -7.25
N ALA A 262 13.42 -2.70 -6.47
CA ALA A 262 12.80 -1.37 -6.31
C ALA A 262 13.77 -0.38 -5.67
N LEU A 263 14.52 -0.81 -4.64
CA LEU A 263 15.60 -0.03 -4.03
C LEU A 263 16.69 0.35 -5.04
N ARG A 264 17.15 -0.60 -5.86
CA ARG A 264 18.13 -0.33 -6.93
C ARG A 264 17.60 0.66 -7.97
N ARG A 265 16.30 0.58 -8.32
CA ARG A 265 15.66 1.57 -9.20
C ARG A 265 15.61 2.95 -8.55
N TYR A 266 15.35 3.05 -7.25
CA TYR A 266 15.40 4.34 -6.55
C TYR A 266 16.82 4.93 -6.55
N ALA A 267 17.84 4.12 -6.26
CA ALA A 267 19.24 4.54 -6.35
C ALA A 267 19.60 5.03 -7.76
N ALA A 268 19.20 4.30 -8.80
CA ALA A 268 19.42 4.71 -10.18
C ALA A 268 18.66 6.01 -10.53
N TYR A 269 17.46 6.22 -9.98
CA TYR A 269 16.69 7.43 -10.20
C TYR A 269 17.31 8.66 -9.53
N LEU A 270 17.90 8.50 -8.33
CA LEU A 270 18.69 9.55 -7.67
C LEU A 270 19.88 10.00 -8.54
N ASP A 271 20.51 9.07 -9.24
CA ASP A 271 21.64 9.35 -10.15
C ASP A 271 21.18 9.94 -11.49
N HIS A 272 20.02 9.48 -11.98
CA HIS A 272 19.54 9.77 -13.32
C HIS A 272 18.03 10.00 -13.35
N GLY A 273 17.63 11.21 -13.77
CA GLY A 273 16.23 11.58 -14.01
C GLY A 273 15.55 12.31 -12.85
N LEU A 274 15.92 12.07 -11.58
CA LEU A 274 15.31 12.80 -10.47
C LEU A 274 15.66 14.29 -10.49
N GLU A 275 16.90 14.65 -10.88
CA GLU A 275 17.30 16.05 -11.06
C GLU A 275 16.40 16.74 -12.09
N ASP A 276 16.20 16.14 -13.26
CA ASP A 276 15.40 16.72 -14.34
C ASP A 276 13.94 16.93 -13.89
N TYR A 277 13.38 15.92 -13.23
CA TYR A 277 12.05 16.01 -12.63
C TYR A 277 11.95 17.15 -11.61
N LEU A 278 12.87 17.24 -10.64
CA LEU A 278 12.83 18.26 -9.59
C LEU A 278 13.04 19.67 -10.15
N ARG A 279 13.83 19.83 -11.21
CA ARG A 279 14.00 21.12 -11.90
C ARG A 279 12.72 21.54 -12.61
N GLY A 280 12.02 20.61 -13.25
CA GLY A 280 10.69 20.82 -13.80
C GLY A 280 9.68 21.18 -12.71
N TYR A 281 9.72 20.48 -11.57
CA TYR A 281 8.84 20.74 -10.44
C TYR A 281 9.11 22.10 -9.78
N LEU A 282 10.38 22.50 -9.62
CA LEU A 282 10.75 23.84 -9.16
C LEU A 282 10.19 24.92 -10.08
N PHE A 283 10.26 24.70 -11.41
CA PHE A 283 9.66 25.62 -12.36
C PHE A 283 8.15 25.75 -12.12
N TRP A 284 7.45 24.63 -11.95
CA TRP A 284 6.02 24.59 -11.63
C TRP A 284 5.70 25.37 -10.35
N LEU A 285 6.42 25.13 -9.25
CA LEU A 285 6.20 25.84 -7.98
C LEU A 285 6.39 27.35 -8.10
N ILE A 286 7.37 27.80 -8.90
CA ILE A 286 7.70 29.22 -9.09
C ILE A 286 6.75 29.91 -10.06
N LYS A 287 6.40 29.26 -11.17
CA LYS A 287 5.65 29.86 -12.28
C LYS A 287 4.17 29.50 -12.30
N ARG A 288 3.77 28.47 -11.56
CA ARG A 288 2.41 27.90 -11.50
C ARG A 288 1.84 27.56 -12.89
N ARG A 289 2.72 27.01 -13.73
CA ARG A 289 2.42 26.45 -15.05
C ARG A 289 3.55 25.50 -15.47
N GLU A 290 3.26 24.61 -16.42
CA GLU A 290 4.25 23.67 -16.95
C GLU A 290 5.35 24.41 -17.74
N PRO A 291 6.60 23.90 -17.72
CA PRO A 291 7.67 24.39 -18.58
C PRO A 291 7.37 24.10 -20.06
N ARG A 292 7.70 25.03 -20.95
CA ARG A 292 7.66 24.76 -22.39
C ARG A 292 8.93 24.03 -22.83
N LEU A 293 8.85 23.28 -23.94
CA LEU A 293 10.01 22.61 -24.51
C LEU A 293 11.15 23.62 -24.78
N GLY A 294 12.33 23.33 -24.22
CA GLY A 294 13.52 24.19 -24.34
C GLY A 294 13.54 25.41 -23.43
N GLU A 295 12.54 25.60 -22.55
CA GLU A 295 12.56 26.65 -21.54
C GLU A 295 13.62 26.37 -20.46
N GLU A 296 14.33 27.41 -20.02
CA GLU A 296 15.37 27.27 -19.00
C GLU A 296 14.75 26.90 -17.65
N LEU A 297 15.21 25.78 -17.07
CA LEU A 297 14.74 25.29 -15.79
C LEU A 297 15.59 25.82 -14.64
N PRO A 298 14.99 26.17 -13.48
CA PRO A 298 15.70 26.56 -12.28
C PRO A 298 16.76 25.55 -11.86
N THR A 299 17.80 26.03 -11.18
CA THR A 299 18.81 25.17 -10.56
C THR A 299 18.33 24.65 -9.21
N LEU A 300 18.74 23.42 -8.88
CA LEU A 300 18.59 22.82 -7.56
C LEU A 300 19.62 23.36 -6.56
#